data_AF-A0A166GPH5-F1
#
_entry.id   AF-A0A166GPH5-F1
#
_cell.length_a   1.000
_cell.length_b   1.000
_cell.length_c   1.000
_cell.angle_alpha   90.00
_cell.angle_beta   90.00
_cell.angle_gamma   90.00
#
_symmetry.space_group_name_H-M   'P 1'
#
loop_
_entity.id
_entity.type
_entity.pdbx_description
1 polymer ?
#
loop_
_entity_poly.entity_id
_entity_poly.type
_entity_poly.pdbx_seq_one_letter_code
_entity_poly.pdbx_strand_id
1 'polypeptide(L)'
;TVRLTRNDLERFGPGQWLNDEIINAYGQLLDAHTPGDVMFLSSFFMNKLYHDGYNGVSKWLKGVSLLTGKVRYLLFPISEPVGRGDDGHPGDHWTLGVLNCRAKEAVYYNSL
;
A
#
# COMPACT_ATOMS: atom_id res chain seq x y z
N THR A 1 4.01 9.45 10.92
CA THR A 1 5.18 9.67 10.04
C THR A 1 6.07 8.45 10.14
N VAL A 2 6.35 7.81 9.00
CA VAL A 2 7.32 6.71 8.93
C VAL A 2 8.72 7.24 9.24
N ARG A 3 9.53 6.49 10.00
CA ARG A 3 10.90 6.87 10.36
C ARG A 3 11.88 5.92 9.67
N LEU A 4 12.50 6.41 8.60
CA LEU A 4 13.53 5.67 7.89
C LEU A 4 14.85 5.65 8.68
N THR A 5 15.46 4.48 8.77
CA THR A 5 16.80 4.27 9.33
C THR A 5 17.83 4.09 8.22
N ARG A 6 19.13 4.11 8.57
CA ARG A 6 20.21 3.80 7.62
C ARG A 6 20.03 2.41 7.00
N ASN A 7 19.66 1.42 7.81
CA ASN A 7 19.46 0.04 7.36
C ASN A 7 18.31 -0.10 6.35
N ASP A 8 17.26 0.73 6.48
CA ASP A 8 16.21 0.79 5.47
C ASP A 8 16.79 1.33 4.17
N LEU A 9 17.49 2.47 4.21
CA LEU A 9 18.05 3.12 3.02
C LEU A 9 19.08 2.26 2.27
N GLU A 10 19.80 1.36 2.95
CA GLU A 10 20.71 0.40 2.30
C GLU A 10 19.99 -0.53 1.32
N ARG A 11 18.67 -0.73 1.47
CA ARG A 11 17.83 -1.51 0.55
C ARG A 11 17.64 -0.86 -0.83
N PHE A 12 18.06 0.38 -1.03
CA PHE A 12 18.13 0.98 -2.38
C PHE A 12 19.31 0.46 -3.22
N GLY A 13 20.20 -0.34 -2.63
CA GLY A 13 21.32 -0.95 -3.34
C GLY A 13 20.89 -1.96 -4.43
N PRO A 14 21.75 -2.23 -5.42
CA PRO A 14 21.44 -3.19 -6.49
C PRO A 14 21.07 -4.58 -5.95
N GLY A 15 20.02 -5.19 -6.52
CA GLY A 15 19.59 -6.55 -6.18
C GLY A 15 18.92 -6.70 -4.81
N GLN A 16 18.64 -5.60 -4.10
CA GLN A 16 17.94 -5.63 -2.82
C GLN A 16 16.43 -5.45 -3.00
N TRP A 17 15.66 -6.12 -2.15
CA TRP A 17 14.22 -5.88 -2.03
C TRP A 17 13.95 -4.68 -1.14
N LEU A 18 13.11 -3.77 -1.61
CA LEU A 18 12.57 -2.69 -0.78
C LEU A 18 11.71 -3.28 0.34
N ASN A 19 11.80 -2.71 1.53
CA ASN A 19 10.98 -3.11 2.67
C ASN A 19 9.74 -2.22 2.84
N ASP A 20 8.88 -2.59 3.80
CA ASP A 20 7.66 -1.85 4.12
C ASP A 20 7.93 -0.39 4.49
N GLU A 21 9.00 -0.10 5.22
CA GLU A 21 9.31 1.28 5.65
C GLU A 21 9.56 2.19 4.44
N ILE A 22 10.33 1.74 3.45
CA ILE A 22 10.55 2.51 2.21
C ILE A 22 9.25 2.70 1.44
N ILE A 23 8.49 1.63 1.21
CA ILE A 23 7.24 1.67 0.44
C ILE A 23 6.24 2.63 1.10
N ASN A 24 6.07 2.52 2.42
CA ASN A 24 5.14 3.37 3.17
C ASN A 24 5.61 4.83 3.24
N ALA A 25 6.92 5.08 3.37
CA ALA A 25 7.45 6.44 3.34
C ALA A 25 7.19 7.11 1.98
N TYR A 26 7.44 6.41 0.88
CA TYR A 26 7.17 6.93 -0.46
C TYR A 26 5.67 7.17 -0.70
N GLY A 27 4.81 6.26 -0.24
CA GLY A 27 3.36 6.46 -0.28
C GLY A 27 2.89 7.69 0.48
N GLN A 28 3.45 7.96 1.67
CA GLN A 28 3.18 9.20 2.42
C GLN A 28 3.63 10.45 1.68
N LEU A 29 4.74 10.38 0.94
CA LEU A 29 5.16 11.49 0.06
C LEU A 29 4.15 11.72 -1.07
N LEU A 30 3.66 10.66 -1.72
CA LEU A 30 2.65 10.79 -2.78
C LEU A 30 1.38 11.47 -2.26
N ASP A 31 0.82 10.99 -1.15
CA ASP A 31 -0.38 11.55 -0.52
C ASP A 31 -0.19 13.03 -0.18
N ALA A 32 0.95 13.39 0.44
CA ALA A 32 1.28 14.77 0.80
C ALA A 32 1.43 15.72 -0.42
N HIS A 33 1.90 15.22 -1.56
CA HIS A 33 2.09 16.01 -2.78
C HIS A 33 0.87 15.99 -3.71
N THR A 34 -0.14 15.18 -3.43
CA THR A 34 -1.37 15.08 -4.24
C THR A 34 -2.63 15.14 -3.37
N PRO A 35 -2.76 16.17 -2.51
CA PRO A 35 -3.82 16.23 -1.51
C PRO A 35 -5.20 16.22 -2.16
N GLY A 36 -6.05 15.27 -1.74
CA GLY A 36 -7.41 15.12 -2.27
C GLY A 36 -7.49 14.49 -3.66
N ASP A 37 -6.37 14.03 -4.23
CA ASP A 37 -6.38 13.25 -5.47
C ASP A 37 -5.97 11.80 -5.23
N VAL A 38 -4.87 11.58 -4.49
CA VAL A 38 -4.43 10.25 -4.09
C VAL A 38 -4.67 10.05 -2.60
N MET A 39 -5.14 8.86 -2.24
CA MET A 39 -5.08 8.35 -0.87
C MET A 39 -4.21 7.10 -0.87
N PHE A 40 -3.16 7.10 -0.05
CA PHE A 40 -2.30 5.93 0.09
C PHE A 40 -2.67 5.14 1.34
N LEU A 41 -2.90 3.84 1.18
CA LEU A 41 -3.01 2.89 2.30
C LEU A 41 -1.68 2.18 2.48
N SER A 42 -1.31 1.92 3.74
CA SER A 42 -0.04 1.25 4.01
C SER A 42 0.03 -0.16 3.42
N SER A 43 1.25 -0.67 3.22
CA SER A 43 1.53 -2.01 2.72
C SER A 43 0.86 -3.13 3.51
N PHE A 44 0.52 -2.89 4.77
CA PHE A 44 -0.16 -3.88 5.61
C PHE A 44 -1.67 -3.97 5.33
N PHE A 45 -2.25 -3.08 4.52
CA PHE A 45 -3.68 -3.05 4.24
C PHE A 45 -4.20 -4.38 3.71
N MET A 46 -3.56 -4.89 2.65
CA MET A 46 -4.07 -6.06 1.94
C MET A 46 -3.91 -7.33 2.76
N ASN A 47 -2.78 -7.48 3.45
CA ASN A 47 -2.57 -8.58 4.39
C ASN A 47 -3.63 -8.54 5.52
N LYS A 48 -3.89 -7.37 6.10
CA LYS A 48 -4.90 -7.22 7.16
C LYS A 48 -6.31 -7.51 6.65
N LEU A 49 -6.65 -7.05 5.45
CA LEU A 49 -7.94 -7.33 4.82
C LEU A 49 -8.12 -8.83 4.52
N TYR A 50 -7.06 -9.50 4.07
CA TYR A 50 -7.07 -10.94 3.78
C TYR A 50 -7.34 -11.77 5.03
N HIS A 51 -6.67 -11.47 6.16
CA HIS A 51 -6.82 -12.24 7.40
C HIS A 51 -8.06 -11.87 8.22
N ASP A 52 -8.36 -10.57 8.36
CA ASP A 52 -9.37 -10.09 9.30
C ASP A 52 -10.67 -9.62 8.61
N GLY A 53 -10.71 -9.67 7.28
CA GLY A 53 -11.82 -9.17 6.47
C GLY A 53 -12.04 -7.66 6.63
N TYR A 54 -13.20 -7.20 6.15
CA TYR A 54 -13.56 -5.79 6.14
C TYR A 54 -13.50 -5.14 7.54
N ASN A 55 -13.92 -5.87 8.59
CA ASN A 55 -13.93 -5.34 9.95
C ASN A 55 -12.54 -4.94 10.43
N GLY A 56 -11.49 -5.69 10.05
CA GLY A 56 -10.10 -5.41 10.43
C GLY A 56 -9.52 -4.13 9.82
N VAL A 57 -10.06 -3.69 8.68
CA VAL A 57 -9.58 -2.50 7.96
C VAL A 57 -10.58 -1.34 7.92
N SER A 58 -11.80 -1.54 8.42
CA SER A 58 -12.89 -0.55 8.38
C SER A 58 -12.50 0.84 8.91
N LYS A 59 -11.59 0.91 9.89
CA LYS A 59 -11.10 2.17 10.47
C LYS A 59 -10.12 2.92 9.57
N TRP A 60 -9.42 2.23 8.66
CA TRP A 60 -8.43 2.87 7.77
C TRP A 60 -9.09 3.77 6.74
N LEU A 61 -10.34 3.47 6.38
CA LEU A 61 -11.14 4.26 5.45
C LEU A 61 -12.14 5.17 6.17
N LYS A 62 -12.03 5.31 7.50
CA LYS A 62 -12.99 6.10 8.27
C LYS A 62 -12.93 7.57 7.87
N GLY A 63 -14.06 8.12 7.43
CA GLY A 63 -14.16 9.51 6.97
C GLY A 63 -13.79 9.72 5.50
N VAL A 64 -13.34 8.67 4.81
CA VAL A 64 -13.10 8.68 3.37
C VAL A 64 -14.29 8.05 2.69
N SER A 65 -15.00 8.84 1.88
CA SER A 65 -16.02 8.28 1.00
C SER A 65 -15.48 8.18 -0.41
N LEU A 66 -15.15 6.94 -0.81
CA LEU A 66 -14.68 6.60 -2.15
C LEU A 66 -15.68 6.99 -3.24
N LEU A 67 -16.97 7.13 -2.90
CA LEU A 67 -18.04 7.47 -3.83
C LEU A 67 -18.32 8.97 -3.91
N THR A 68 -17.75 9.79 -3.03
CA THR A 68 -17.95 11.26 -3.05
C THR A 68 -17.07 12.00 -4.05
N GLY A 69 -16.14 11.31 -4.72
CA GLY A 69 -15.23 11.93 -5.68
C GLY A 69 -14.11 12.79 -5.06
N LYS A 70 -14.02 12.84 -3.72
CA LYS A 70 -12.96 13.54 -2.97
C LYS A 70 -11.59 12.88 -3.04
N VAL A 71 -11.51 11.64 -3.52
CA VAL A 71 -10.28 10.90 -3.80
C VAL A 71 -10.46 10.34 -5.20
N ARG A 72 -9.45 10.53 -6.07
CA ARG A 72 -9.45 9.97 -7.42
C ARG A 72 -8.85 8.58 -7.43
N TYR A 73 -7.70 8.41 -6.78
CA TYR A 73 -6.99 7.14 -6.71
C TYR A 73 -6.80 6.73 -5.27
N LEU A 74 -7.21 5.51 -4.94
CA LEU A 74 -6.81 4.85 -3.72
C LEU A 74 -5.74 3.81 -4.06
N LEU A 75 -4.55 3.98 -3.51
CA LEU A 75 -3.39 3.14 -3.78
C LEU A 75 -3.09 2.27 -2.56
N PHE A 76 -2.83 0.99 -2.78
CA PHE A 76 -2.33 0.09 -1.74
C PHE A 76 -1.27 -0.84 -2.35
N PRO A 77 -0.02 -0.77 -1.86
CA PRO A 77 0.99 -1.74 -2.26
C PRO A 77 0.64 -3.09 -1.66
N ILE A 78 0.97 -4.13 -2.41
CA ILE A 78 0.74 -5.52 -2.05
C ILE A 78 2.09 -6.19 -2.03
N SER A 79 2.44 -6.75 -0.88
CA SER A 79 3.61 -7.61 -0.76
C SER A 79 3.18 -9.04 -1.01
N GLU A 80 3.52 -9.58 -2.18
CA GLU A 80 3.08 -10.89 -2.63
C GLU A 80 3.95 -12.01 -2.02
N PRO A 81 3.35 -13.18 -1.75
CA PRO A 81 1.91 -13.43 -1.72
C PRO A 81 1.24 -12.67 -0.55
N VAL A 82 0.01 -12.16 -0.77
CA VAL A 82 -0.77 -11.41 0.24
C VAL A 82 -0.85 -12.16 1.57
N GLY A 83 -1.26 -13.44 1.51
CA GLY A 83 -1.32 -14.32 2.67
C GLY A 83 0.03 -14.99 2.85
N ARG A 84 0.80 -14.54 3.84
CA ARG A 84 2.03 -15.21 4.23
C ARG A 84 1.73 -16.22 5.33
N GLY A 85 2.37 -17.39 5.26
CA GLY A 85 2.31 -18.33 6.37
C GLY A 85 3.02 -17.78 7.60
N ASP A 86 2.86 -18.46 8.74
CA ASP A 86 3.62 -18.17 9.97
C ASP A 86 5.11 -18.57 9.86
N ASP A 87 5.59 -18.88 8.65
CA ASP A 87 6.94 -19.35 8.35
C ASP A 87 7.99 -18.22 8.29
N GLY A 88 7.55 -16.96 8.46
CA GLY A 88 8.43 -15.81 8.44
C GLY A 88 8.89 -15.39 7.04
N HIS A 89 8.18 -15.83 5.99
CA HIS A 89 8.53 -15.50 4.61
C HIS A 89 8.56 -13.96 4.38
N PRO A 90 9.66 -13.38 3.86
CA PRO A 90 9.82 -11.93 3.73
C PRO A 90 9.04 -11.29 2.57
N GLY A 91 8.36 -12.12 1.76
CA GLY A 91 7.65 -11.72 0.53
C GLY A 91 8.58 -11.76 -0.66
N ASP A 92 8.02 -12.08 -1.82
CA ASP A 92 8.78 -12.32 -3.04
C ASP A 92 8.73 -11.17 -4.02
N HIS A 93 7.69 -10.33 -3.94
CA HIS A 93 7.44 -9.34 -4.97
C HIS A 93 6.52 -8.22 -4.49
N TRP A 94 6.70 -7.02 -5.04
CA TRP A 94 5.80 -5.90 -4.81
C TRP A 94 4.89 -5.69 -6.02
N THR A 95 3.59 -5.67 -5.78
CA THR A 95 2.58 -5.27 -6.76
C THR A 95 1.77 -4.09 -6.22
N LEU A 96 0.95 -3.48 -7.07
CA LEU A 96 0.16 -2.31 -6.69
C LEU A 96 -1.30 -2.51 -7.08
N GLY A 97 -2.17 -2.46 -6.07
CA GLY A 97 -3.60 -2.31 -6.27
C GLY A 97 -4.00 -0.84 -6.33
N VAL A 98 -4.84 -0.51 -7.30
CA VAL A 98 -5.34 0.85 -7.53
C VAL A 98 -6.86 0.80 -7.69
N LEU A 99 -7.59 1.56 -6.86
CA LEU A 99 -8.98 1.89 -7.14
C LEU A 99 -9.03 3.26 -7.79
N ASN A 100 -9.46 3.30 -9.05
CA ASN A 100 -9.81 4.54 -9.73
C ASN A 100 -11.27 4.87 -9.40
N CYS A 101 -11.48 5.70 -8.38
CA CYS A 101 -12.82 6.02 -7.87
C CYS A 101 -13.68 6.79 -8.88
N ARG A 102 -13.06 7.55 -9.80
CA ARG A 102 -13.79 8.28 -10.85
C ARG A 102 -14.26 7.34 -11.96
N ALA A 103 -13.39 6.45 -12.43
CA ALA A 103 -13.74 5.45 -13.44
C ALA A 103 -14.54 4.27 -12.87
N LYS A 104 -14.54 4.11 -11.53
CA LYS A 104 -15.13 2.95 -10.82
C LYS A 104 -14.46 1.63 -11.19
N GLU A 105 -13.14 1.66 -11.31
CA GLU A 105 -12.33 0.52 -11.72
C GLU A 105 -11.36 0.11 -10.62
N ALA A 106 -11.13 -1.19 -10.52
CA ALA A 106 -10.01 -1.76 -9.77
C ALA A 106 -8.96 -2.22 -10.78
N VAL A 107 -7.73 -1.73 -10.63
CA VAL A 107 -6.60 -2.02 -11.52
C VAL A 107 -5.49 -2.63 -10.68
N TYR A 108 -4.87 -3.67 -11.21
CA TYR A 108 -3.73 -4.35 -10.61
C TYR A 108 -2.51 -4.17 -11.50
N TYR A 109 -1.42 -3.66 -10.93
CA TYR A 109 -0.15 -3.50 -11.62
C TYR A 109 0.87 -4.48 -11.06
N ASN A 110 1.45 -5.27 -11.96
CA ASN A 110 2.54 -6.19 -11.70
C ASN A 110 3.65 -5.90 -12.72
N SER A 111 4.89 -5.73 -12.24
CA SER A 111 6.05 -5.47 -13.10
C SER A 111 6.75 -6.74 -13.61
N LEU A 112 6.29 -7.93 -13.21
CA LEU A 112 6.70 -9.23 -13.73
C LEU A 112 5.81 -9.67 -14.90
#